data_AF-A0A0R3XAH9-F1
#
_entry.id   AF-A0A0R3XAH9-F1
#
_cell.length_a   1.000
_cell.length_b   1.000
_cell.length_c   1.000
_cell.angle_alpha   90.00
_cell.angle_beta   90.00
_cell.angle_gamma   90.00
#
_symmetry.space_group_name_H-M   'P 1'
#
loop_
_entity.id
_entity.type
_entity.pdbx_description
1 polymer ?
#
loop_
_entity_poly.entity_id
_entity_poly.type
_entity_poly.pdbx_seq_one_letter_code
_entity_poly.pdbx_strand_id
1 'polypeptide(L)'
;MYDYQFQAHFCEPVYEAHHLHCTKQDGEVAFTMRQIGTWLTLSSVFCRCSQPAEVTSISYTHGIKPTDIAFRGVFYEMTCAPSRECRTDESCFIETPSSDGLLYGGKVMCMCPKKTFCPIYFIGKKRVPFKDSQQRITHYGLKCKQRSY
;
A
#
# COMPACT_ATOMS: atom_id res chain seq x y z
N MET A 1 -7.65 14.79 11.56
CA MET A 1 -8.14 13.51 10.99
C MET A 1 -7.60 12.38 11.85
N TYR A 2 -8.48 11.60 12.49
CA TYR A 2 -8.10 10.48 13.36
C TYR A 2 -7.50 9.33 12.55
N ASP A 3 -6.64 8.51 13.15
CA ASP A 3 -6.23 7.24 12.56
C ASP A 3 -7.48 6.37 12.40
N TYR A 4 -8.00 6.29 11.18
CA TYR A 4 -9.17 5.47 10.89
C TYR A 4 -8.72 4.02 10.81
N GLN A 5 -8.95 3.28 11.90
CA GLN A 5 -9.03 1.84 11.82
C GLN A 5 -10.36 1.50 11.16
N PHE A 6 -10.31 0.82 10.02
CA PHE A 6 -11.50 0.24 9.43
C PHE A 6 -11.65 -1.18 9.97
N GLN A 7 -12.84 -1.50 10.48
CA GLN A 7 -13.19 -2.88 10.79
C GLN A 7 -14.02 -3.40 9.62
N ALA A 8 -13.48 -4.38 8.89
CA ALA A 8 -14.23 -5.06 7.85
C ALA A 8 -15.14 -6.11 8.51
N HIS A 9 -16.44 -6.01 8.24
CA HIS A 9 -17.44 -7.00 8.64
C HIS A 9 -17.88 -7.79 7.41
N PHE A 10 -17.98 -9.10 7.56
CA PHE A 10 -18.33 -10.01 6.48
C PHE A 10 -19.61 -10.77 6.84
N CYS A 11 -20.45 -11.03 5.84
CA CYS A 11 -21.71 -11.75 6.04
C CYS A 11 -21.50 -13.23 6.37
N GLU A 12 -20.37 -13.79 5.93
CA GLU A 12 -20.01 -15.20 6.12
C GLU A 12 -18.62 -15.30 6.78
N PRO A 13 -18.30 -16.45 7.41
CA PRO A 13 -16.97 -16.70 7.96
C PRO A 13 -15.90 -16.61 6.86
N VAL A 14 -15.04 -15.61 6.98
CA VAL A 14 -13.93 -15.39 6.04
C VAL A 14 -12.83 -16.44 6.14
N TYR A 15 -12.65 -16.98 7.34
CA TYR A 15 -11.56 -17.90 7.60
C TYR A 15 -12.06 -19.35 7.60
N GLU A 16 -11.68 -20.08 6.54
CA GLU A 16 -11.83 -21.52 6.50
C GLU A 16 -10.96 -22.25 7.54
N ALA A 17 -11.34 -23.47 7.90
CA ALA A 17 -10.67 -24.27 8.93
C ALA A 17 -9.17 -24.50 8.68
N HIS A 18 -8.75 -24.54 7.41
CA HIS A 18 -7.37 -24.78 7.01
C HIS A 18 -6.50 -23.50 6.97
N HIS A 19 -7.09 -22.30 7.09
CA HIS A 19 -6.31 -21.07 7.15
C HIS A 19 -5.52 -20.99 8.45
N LEU A 20 -4.20 -21.14 8.34
CA LEU A 20 -3.26 -20.99 9.46
C LEU A 20 -3.06 -19.51 9.82
N HIS A 21 -2.48 -19.26 10.98
CA HIS A 21 -2.03 -17.93 11.35
C HIS A 21 -0.80 -17.52 10.53
N CYS A 22 -0.72 -16.23 10.18
CA CYS A 22 0.42 -15.68 9.47
C CYS A 22 1.71 -15.80 10.30
N THR A 23 2.81 -16.12 9.64
CA THR A 23 4.15 -16.28 10.23
C THR A 23 4.84 -14.95 10.55
N LYS A 24 4.30 -13.84 10.03
CA LYS A 24 4.79 -12.45 10.17
C LYS A 24 6.13 -12.23 9.47
N GLN A 25 6.45 -13.03 8.46
CA GLN A 25 7.62 -12.82 7.61
C GLN A 25 7.41 -11.64 6.67
N ASP A 26 8.47 -10.91 6.34
CA ASP A 26 8.38 -9.81 5.37
C ASP A 26 7.93 -10.34 4.00
N GLY A 27 7.00 -9.62 3.38
CA GLY A 27 6.38 -10.04 2.12
C GLY A 27 5.24 -11.05 2.25
N GLU A 28 4.93 -11.56 3.44
CA GLU A 28 3.78 -12.44 3.64
C GLU A 28 2.47 -11.64 3.49
N VAL A 29 1.68 -11.99 2.48
CA VAL A 29 0.34 -11.43 2.25
C VAL A 29 -0.66 -12.24 3.04
N ALA A 30 -1.43 -11.58 3.91
CA ALA A 30 -2.47 -12.21 4.71
C ALA A 30 -3.76 -12.36 3.93
N PHE A 31 -4.18 -11.30 3.25
CA PHE A 31 -5.35 -11.28 2.40
C PHE A 31 -5.26 -10.14 1.38
N THR A 32 -6.06 -10.25 0.32
CA THR A 32 -6.15 -9.22 -0.72
C THR A 32 -7.56 -8.65 -0.73
N MET A 33 -7.66 -7.33 -0.74
CA MET A 33 -8.91 -6.62 -0.99
C MET A 33 -8.96 -6.09 -2.41
N ARG A 34 -10.14 -6.11 -3.01
CA ARG A 34 -10.42 -5.55 -4.32
C ARG A 34 -11.39 -4.38 -4.21
N GLN A 35 -11.01 -3.24 -4.78
CA GLN A 35 -11.89 -2.09 -4.92
C GLN A 35 -12.75 -2.21 -6.18
N ILE A 36 -14.06 -2.05 -6.01
CA ILE A 36 -15.07 -2.07 -7.07
C ILE A 36 -15.96 -0.84 -6.90
N GLY A 37 -15.74 0.19 -7.73
CA GLY A 37 -16.36 1.50 -7.53
C GLY A 37 -15.95 2.11 -6.18
N THR A 38 -16.92 2.34 -5.31
CA THR A 38 -16.73 2.84 -3.94
C THR A 38 -16.60 1.73 -2.90
N TRP A 39 -16.76 0.46 -3.29
CA TRP A 39 -16.73 -0.68 -2.39
C TRP A 39 -15.33 -1.26 -2.30
N LEU A 40 -14.95 -1.69 -1.10
CA LEU A 40 -13.75 -2.48 -0.86
C LEU A 40 -14.20 -3.87 -0.40
N THR A 41 -13.89 -4.88 -1.22
CA THR A 41 -14.38 -6.26 -1.05
C THR A 41 -13.20 -7.18 -0.79
N LEU A 42 -13.40 -8.20 0.03
CA LEU A 42 -12.38 -9.22 0.22
C LEU A 42 -12.30 -10.12 -1.03
N SER A 43 -11.10 -10.30 -1.57
CA SER A 43 -10.85 -11.08 -2.79
C SER A 43 -10.30 -12.47 -2.48
N SER A 44 -9.30 -12.54 -1.61
CA SER A 44 -8.59 -13.78 -1.28
C SER A 44 -8.04 -13.71 0.14
N VAL A 45 -7.96 -14.85 0.81
CA VAL A 45 -7.39 -15.01 2.15
C VAL A 45 -6.32 -16.10 2.06
N PHE A 46 -5.18 -15.85 2.71
CA PHE A 46 -4.06 -16.79 2.73
C PHE A 46 -3.75 -17.23 4.16
N CYS A 47 -3.80 -16.30 5.12
CA CYS A 47 -3.56 -16.59 6.52
C CYS A 47 -4.30 -15.61 7.45
N ARG A 48 -4.40 -15.97 8.72
CA ARG A 48 -5.09 -15.20 9.75
C ARG A 48 -4.13 -14.28 10.49
N CYS A 49 -4.45 -12.99 10.52
CA CYS A 49 -3.74 -12.04 11.35
C CYS A 49 -4.33 -11.99 12.77
N SER A 50 -3.47 -12.07 13.78
CA SER A 50 -3.86 -11.89 15.19
C SER A 50 -3.85 -10.41 15.63
N GLN A 51 -3.45 -9.51 14.74
CA GLN A 51 -3.36 -8.06 14.91
C GLN A 51 -3.97 -7.39 13.67
N PRO A 52 -4.31 -6.09 13.72
CA PRO A 52 -4.73 -5.35 12.53
C PRO A 52 -3.72 -5.53 11.39
N ALA A 53 -4.24 -5.79 10.18
CA ALA A 53 -3.42 -5.87 8.99
C ALA A 53 -3.26 -4.48 8.36
N GLU A 54 -2.07 -4.23 7.83
CA GLU A 54 -1.70 -2.99 7.16
C GLU A 54 -1.56 -3.22 5.66
N VAL A 55 -1.68 -2.15 4.86
CA VAL A 55 -1.45 -2.24 3.41
C VAL A 55 0.04 -2.46 3.16
N THR A 56 0.40 -3.52 2.43
CA THR A 56 1.78 -3.77 1.97
C THR A 56 1.98 -3.32 0.53
N SER A 57 0.98 -3.49 -0.32
CA SER A 57 1.08 -3.10 -1.73
C SER A 57 -0.28 -2.70 -2.29
N ILE A 58 -0.24 -1.91 -3.37
CA ILE A 58 -1.42 -1.50 -4.12
C ILE A 58 -1.12 -1.72 -5.60
N SER A 59 -2.02 -2.40 -6.31
CA SER A 59 -1.93 -2.59 -7.77
C SER A 59 -3.02 -1.81 -8.50
N TYR A 60 -2.70 -1.36 -9.71
CA TYR A 60 -3.60 -0.64 -10.61
C TYR A 60 -4.12 -1.57 -11.70
N THR A 61 -5.36 -1.36 -12.17
CA THR A 61 -5.91 -2.16 -13.28
C THR A 61 -5.17 -1.95 -14.59
N HIS A 62 -4.69 -0.73 -14.81
CA HIS A 62 -3.97 -0.33 -16.02
C HIS A 62 -2.78 0.53 -15.64
N GLY A 63 -1.75 0.50 -16.49
CA GLY A 63 -0.59 1.36 -16.34
C GLY A 63 -1.00 2.84 -16.34
N ILE A 64 -0.52 3.60 -15.36
CA ILE A 64 -0.75 5.04 -15.27
C ILE A 64 0.53 5.81 -15.53
N LYS A 65 0.40 7.05 -16.00
CA LYS A 65 1.55 7.94 -16.12
C LYS A 65 1.92 8.46 -14.72
N PRO A 66 3.21 8.65 -14.42
CA PRO A 66 3.63 9.25 -13.16
C PRO A 66 3.01 10.64 -12.89
N THR A 67 2.68 11.38 -13.94
CA THR A 67 2.02 12.69 -13.85
C THR A 67 0.52 12.63 -13.60
N ASP A 68 -0.11 11.45 -13.68
CA ASP A 68 -1.54 11.32 -13.49
C ASP A 68 -1.93 11.62 -12.04
N ILE A 69 -2.99 12.42 -11.91
CA ILE A 69 -3.47 12.94 -10.62
C ILE A 69 -4.34 11.89 -9.90
N ALA A 70 -5.02 11.04 -10.67
CA ALA A 70 -5.97 10.07 -10.16
C ALA A 70 -5.26 8.86 -9.54
N PHE A 71 -5.63 8.55 -8.30
CA PHE A 71 -5.31 7.27 -7.68
C PHE A 71 -6.25 6.19 -8.25
N ARG A 72 -5.68 5.09 -8.76
CA ARG A 72 -6.42 3.99 -9.42
C ARG A 72 -6.14 2.63 -8.78
N GLY A 73 -5.92 2.62 -7.46
CA GLY A 73 -5.77 1.40 -6.68
C GLY A 73 -6.97 0.47 -6.85
N VAL A 74 -6.69 -0.80 -7.19
CA VAL A 74 -7.73 -1.82 -7.37
C VAL A 74 -7.49 -3.01 -6.47
N PHE A 75 -6.27 -3.52 -6.41
CA PHE A 75 -5.93 -4.58 -5.47
C PHE A 75 -5.07 -4.02 -4.35
N TYR A 76 -5.43 -4.37 -3.12
CA TYR A 76 -4.73 -3.98 -1.90
C TYR A 76 -4.28 -5.25 -1.21
N GLU A 77 -2.98 -5.50 -1.19
CA GLU A 77 -2.43 -6.60 -0.43
C GLU A 77 -2.26 -6.14 1.02
N MET A 78 -2.74 -6.94 1.94
CA MET A 78 -2.71 -6.67 3.36
C MET A 78 -1.75 -7.64 4.04
N THR A 79 -0.96 -7.14 4.99
CA THR A 79 0.00 -7.94 5.76
C THR A 79 -0.15 -7.64 7.25
N CYS A 80 0.20 -8.61 8.09
CA CYS A 80 0.44 -8.38 9.52
C CYS A 80 1.90 -8.58 9.91
N ALA A 81 2.80 -8.63 8.92
CA ALA A 81 4.22 -8.51 9.17
C ALA A 81 4.53 -7.12 9.79
N PRO A 82 5.38 -7.05 10.82
CA PRO A 82 5.74 -5.78 11.42
C PRO A 82 6.51 -4.93 10.40
N SER A 83 6.10 -3.67 10.24
CA SER A 83 6.81 -2.71 9.41
C SER A 83 7.55 -1.70 10.28
N ARG A 84 8.80 -1.43 9.92
CA ARG A 84 9.64 -0.47 10.64
C ARG A 84 9.17 0.96 10.40
N GLU A 85 9.55 1.87 11.29
CA GLU A 85 9.31 3.29 11.09
C GLU A 85 10.19 3.87 9.95
N CYS A 86 9.65 4.82 9.19
CA CYS A 86 10.35 5.52 8.13
C CYS A 86 11.40 6.49 8.68
N ARG A 87 12.57 6.58 8.02
CA ARG A 87 13.52 7.68 8.24
C ARG A 87 13.00 8.97 7.63
N THR A 88 13.47 10.13 8.10
CA THR A 88 13.01 11.47 7.67
C THR A 88 12.98 11.64 6.15
N ASP A 89 14.05 11.20 5.47
CA ASP A 89 14.21 11.34 4.01
C ASP A 89 13.86 10.06 3.25
N GLU A 90 13.19 9.11 3.87
CA GLU A 90 12.79 7.87 3.24
C GLU A 90 11.43 7.98 2.57
N SER A 91 11.22 7.22 1.49
CA SER A 91 9.92 7.11 0.84
C SER A 91 9.10 6.03 1.55
N CYS A 92 7.94 6.40 2.09
CA CYS A 92 7.03 5.45 2.74
C CYS A 92 6.34 4.52 1.75
N PHE A 93 6.22 4.95 0.49
CA PHE A 93 5.66 4.18 -0.60
C PHE A 93 6.48 4.39 -1.87
N ILE A 94 6.71 3.32 -2.63
CA ILE A 94 7.50 3.34 -3.85
C ILE A 94 6.72 2.69 -5.00
N GLU A 95 6.68 3.38 -6.13
CA GLU A 95 6.17 2.88 -7.41
C GLU A 95 7.34 2.76 -8.40
N THR A 96 7.61 1.55 -8.88
CA THR A 96 8.67 1.29 -9.85
C THR A 96 8.07 1.28 -11.26
N PRO A 97 8.56 2.13 -12.19
CA PRO A 97 8.15 2.09 -13.59
C PRO A 97 8.46 0.74 -14.23
N SER A 98 7.51 0.26 -15.02
CA SER A 98 7.75 -0.87 -15.93
C SER A 98 8.58 -0.42 -17.14
N SER A 99 8.92 -1.36 -18.04
CA SER A 99 9.72 -1.10 -19.24
C SER A 99 9.07 -0.10 -20.21
N ASP A 100 7.75 0.05 -20.17
CA ASP A 100 6.95 1.03 -20.92
C ASP A 100 6.92 2.43 -20.26
N GLY A 101 7.56 2.59 -19.09
CA GLY A 101 7.56 3.82 -18.30
C GLY A 101 6.27 4.09 -17.52
N LEU A 102 5.31 3.15 -17.52
CA LEU A 102 4.07 3.25 -16.78
C LEU A 102 4.19 2.64 -15.38
N LEU A 103 3.33 3.10 -14.47
CA LEU A 103 3.23 2.58 -13.11
C LEU A 103 2.04 1.62 -13.02
N TYR A 104 2.24 0.44 -12.47
CA TYR A 104 1.20 -0.59 -12.29
C TYR A 104 0.85 -0.83 -10.82
N GLY A 105 1.50 -0.11 -9.92
CA GLY A 105 1.30 -0.23 -8.49
C GLY A 105 2.50 0.26 -7.72
N GLY A 106 2.46 0.05 -6.41
CA GLY A 106 3.58 0.35 -5.53
C GLY A 106 3.51 -0.42 -4.22
N LYS A 107 4.61 -0.33 -3.46
CA LYS A 107 4.82 -1.04 -2.21
C LYS A 107 5.05 -0.05 -1.06
N VAL A 108 4.44 -0.33 0.08
CA VAL A 108 4.71 0.37 1.34
C VAL A 108 6.04 -0.16 1.90
N MET A 109 6.97 0.75 2.17
CA MET A 109 8.33 0.40 2.59
C MET A 109 8.53 0.48 4.10
N CYS A 110 7.75 1.36 4.75
CA CYS A 110 7.86 1.66 6.17
C CYS A 110 6.60 2.39 6.67
N MET A 111 6.38 2.36 7.97
CA MET A 111 5.31 3.10 8.64
C MET A 111 5.76 4.53 8.94
N CYS A 112 4.92 5.51 8.61
CA CYS A 112 5.23 6.90 8.90
C CYS A 112 5.21 7.17 10.43
N PRO A 113 6.12 8.00 10.95
CA PRO A 113 6.18 8.31 12.38
C PRO A 113 4.92 9.01 12.88
N LYS A 114 4.74 9.03 14.20
CA LYS A 114 3.59 9.69 14.86
C LYS A 114 3.38 11.12 14.32
N LYS A 115 2.11 11.51 14.15
CA LYS A 115 1.66 12.81 13.59
C LYS A 115 1.94 13.00 12.09
N THR A 116 2.50 12.00 11.41
CA THR A 116 2.61 11.99 9.94
C THR A 116 1.77 10.86 9.34
N PHE A 117 1.66 10.84 8.00
CA PHE A 117 0.97 9.78 7.27
C PHE A 117 1.57 9.61 5.87
N CYS A 118 1.43 8.40 5.30
CA CYS A 118 1.81 8.13 3.92
C CYS A 118 0.62 8.46 2.99
N PRO A 119 0.76 9.36 2.00
CA PRO A 119 -0.38 9.84 1.22
C PRO A 119 -0.80 8.88 0.08
N ILE A 120 -0.87 7.58 0.35
CA ILE A 120 -1.15 6.51 -0.64
C ILE A 120 -2.53 6.61 -1.29
N TYR A 121 -3.53 7.17 -0.60
CA TYR A 121 -4.88 7.35 -1.15
C TYR A 121 -5.08 8.69 -1.87
N PHE A 122 -4.11 9.60 -1.75
CA PHE A 122 -4.17 10.96 -2.32
C PHE A 122 -2.86 11.29 -3.02
N ILE A 123 -2.45 10.47 -3.99
CA ILE A 123 -1.12 10.53 -4.62
C ILE A 123 -0.94 11.74 -5.55
N GLY A 124 -2.01 12.35 -6.02
CA GLY A 124 -1.98 13.44 -7.01
C GLY A 124 -0.93 14.51 -6.68
N LYS A 125 0.03 14.71 -7.62
CA LYS A 125 1.16 15.67 -7.53
C LYS A 125 2.14 15.44 -6.36
N LYS A 126 2.15 14.26 -5.72
CA LYS A 126 3.03 13.95 -4.57
C LYS A 126 4.18 13.00 -4.91
N ARG A 127 4.20 12.41 -6.10
CA ARG A 127 5.27 11.53 -6.58
C ARG A 127 6.58 12.30 -6.72
N VAL A 128 7.63 11.81 -6.07
CA VAL A 128 8.99 12.34 -6.16
C VAL A 128 9.84 11.36 -6.99
N PRO A 129 10.39 11.77 -8.15
CA PRO A 129 11.25 10.89 -8.95
C PRO A 129 12.60 10.69 -8.26
N PHE A 130 13.03 9.44 -8.17
CA PHE A 130 14.38 9.05 -7.77
C PHE A 130 15.17 8.63 -9.00
N LYS A 131 16.42 9.08 -9.07
CA LYS A 131 17.30 8.84 -10.21
C LYS A 131 18.53 8.04 -9.79
N ASP A 132 19.02 7.20 -10.69
CA ASP A 132 20.33 6.58 -10.55
C ASP A 132 21.47 7.56 -10.90
N SER A 133 22.72 7.08 -10.81
CA SER A 133 23.91 7.84 -11.19
C SER A 133 23.93 8.29 -12.66
N GLN A 134 23.15 7.65 -13.53
CA GLN A 134 23.01 7.96 -14.95
C GLN A 134 21.82 8.89 -15.24
N GLN A 135 21.23 9.51 -14.21
CA GLN A 135 20.05 10.38 -14.30
C GLN A 135 18.78 9.69 -14.80
N ARG A 136 18.74 8.35 -14.82
CA ARG A 136 17.55 7.58 -15.21
C ARG A 136 16.64 7.41 -14.01
N ILE A 137 15.33 7.53 -14.22
CA ILE A 137 14.35 7.35 -13.15
C ILE A 137 14.31 5.86 -12.77
N THR A 138 14.59 5.55 -11.51
CA THR A 138 14.51 4.19 -10.97
C THR A 138 13.15 3.91 -10.36
N HIS A 139 12.60 4.90 -9.65
CA HIS A 139 11.30 4.79 -9.01
C HIS A 139 10.71 6.16 -8.66
N TYR A 140 9.42 6.17 -8.33
CA TYR A 140 8.72 7.31 -7.76
C TYR A 140 8.39 7.02 -6.30
N GLY A 141 8.78 7.90 -5.40
CA GLY A 141 8.53 7.78 -3.98
C GLY A 141 7.47 8.75 -3.47
N LEU A 142 6.75 8.35 -2.44
CA LEU A 142 5.94 9.25 -1.60
C LEU A 142 6.64 9.43 -0.26
N LYS A 143 6.75 10.68 0.19
CA LYS A 143 7.25 11.01 1.53
C LYS A 143 6.11 11.05 2.54
N CYS A 144 6.44 10.72 3.79
CA CYS A 144 5.54 11.00 4.90
C CYS A 144 5.20 12.49 4.93
N LYS A 145 3.92 12.82 5.11
CA LYS A 145 3.44 14.19 5.22
C LYS A 145 2.93 14.44 6.63
N GLN A 146 3.16 15.64 7.15
CA GLN A 146 2.54 16.06 8.39
C GLN A 146 1.02 16.10 8.23
N ARG A 147 0.32 15.72 9.30
CA ARG A 147 -1.13 15.89 9.38
C ARG A 147 -1.40 17.40 9.55
N SER A 148 -1.95 18.03 8.52
CA SER A 148 -2.57 19.34 8.66
C SER A 148 -3.77 19.17 9.60
N TYR A 149 -3.74 19.83 10.76
CA TYR A 149 -4.89 19.91 11.66
C TYR A 149 -5.87 20.97 11.17
#